data_AF-A0A523E2L1-F1
#
_entry.id   AF-A0A523E2L1-F1
#
_cell.length_a   1.000
_cell.length_b   1.000
_cell.length_c   1.000
_cell.angle_alpha   90.00
_cell.angle_beta   90.00
_cell.angle_gamma   90.00
#
_symmetry.space_group_name_H-M   'P 1'
#
loop_
_entity.id
_entity.type
_entity.pdbx_description
1 polymer ?
#
loop_
_entity_poly.entity_id
_entity_poly.type
_entity_poly.pdbx_seq_one_letter_code
_entity_poly.pdbx_strand_id
1 'polypeptide(L)'
;MHVVAVTRWGPPLEDELPELAARLGVVAYDLRLRLAGGLPAFFVRVKDGTEAAGHVKFLRARGHGAVACDAEVVPGPEDQLVPVDFELTATALRGVCTQGRRFELPVATIFALLHVACVTGAEQTVTTKEKKFSLGRAVATGGMMMRKKVDRVTKTATEDQERMIYMFYGSDTAPCVWKELTLRWEGLGDQRQLTTTENFKTLAGKLRTLAPKAFHDQRLLKQKRRADISVFAGGGKERRIQTSNAGENDLAAFLLVRGHVEGQL
;
A
#
# COMPACT_ATOMS: atom_id res chain seq x y z
N MET A 1 -7.25 10.95 -13.62
CA MET A 1 -8.49 10.40 -12.99
C MET A 1 -8.57 10.87 -11.54
N HIS A 2 -9.65 11.50 -11.09
CA HIS A 2 -9.73 12.06 -9.74
C HIS A 2 -10.21 11.06 -8.68
N VAL A 3 -9.57 11.05 -7.52
CA VAL A 3 -9.95 10.25 -6.34
C VAL A 3 -10.41 11.19 -5.24
N VAL A 4 -11.58 10.92 -4.68
CA VAL A 4 -12.11 11.61 -3.49
C VAL A 4 -12.02 10.65 -2.31
N ALA A 5 -11.44 11.13 -1.20
CA ALA A 5 -11.27 10.32 -0.01
C ALA A 5 -11.73 11.05 1.25
N VAL A 6 -12.30 10.28 2.17
CA VAL A 6 -12.59 10.72 3.54
C VAL A 6 -11.37 10.45 4.40
N THR A 7 -10.83 11.48 5.04
CA THR A 7 -9.64 11.43 5.89
C THR A 7 -9.97 11.41 7.38
N ARG A 8 -11.17 11.89 7.75
CA ARG A 8 -11.76 11.84 9.09
C ARG A 8 -13.29 11.75 9.00
N TRP A 9 -13.92 10.89 9.80
CA TRP A 9 -15.37 10.91 9.97
C TRP A 9 -15.79 12.03 10.94
N GLY A 10 -16.83 12.79 10.58
CA GLY A 10 -17.50 13.70 11.51
C GLY A 10 -18.50 12.88 12.34
N PRO A 11 -19.77 12.79 11.91
CA PRO A 11 -20.70 11.79 12.44
C PRO A 11 -20.24 10.35 12.14
N PRO A 12 -20.74 9.36 12.91
CA PRO A 12 -20.55 7.93 12.61
C PRO A 12 -20.95 7.60 11.16
N LEU A 13 -20.19 6.70 10.53
CA LEU A 13 -20.45 6.30 9.14
C LEU A 13 -21.86 5.74 8.98
N GLU A 14 -22.32 4.94 9.95
CA GLU A 14 -23.61 4.26 9.96
C GLU A 14 -24.79 5.23 9.80
N ASP A 15 -24.72 6.39 10.46
CA ASP A 15 -25.77 7.42 10.42
C ASP A 15 -25.79 8.16 9.08
N GLU A 16 -24.63 8.24 8.42
CA GLU A 16 -24.41 8.99 7.18
C GLU A 16 -24.60 8.14 5.92
N LEU A 17 -24.56 6.81 6.06
CA LEU A 17 -24.60 5.87 4.93
C LEU A 17 -25.74 6.11 3.93
N PRO A 18 -27.01 6.37 4.34
CA PRO A 18 -28.09 6.60 3.39
C PRO A 18 -27.83 7.80 2.47
N GLU A 19 -27.39 8.92 3.04
CA GLU A 19 -27.14 10.17 2.32
C GLU A 19 -25.89 10.08 1.44
N LEU A 20 -24.82 9.47 1.97
CA LEU A 20 -23.59 9.23 1.23
C LEU A 20 -23.84 8.30 0.03
N ALA A 21 -24.69 7.28 0.20
CA ALA A 21 -25.04 6.33 -0.85
C ALA A 21 -25.95 6.95 -1.91
N ALA A 22 -26.94 7.74 -1.49
CA ALA A 22 -27.80 8.51 -2.39
C ALA A 22 -26.99 9.47 -3.27
N ARG A 23 -25.98 10.15 -2.70
CA ARG A 23 -25.08 11.04 -3.45
C ARG A 23 -24.33 10.31 -4.58
N LEU A 24 -24.03 9.02 -4.41
CA LEU A 24 -23.30 8.21 -5.39
C LEU A 24 -24.21 7.35 -6.27
N GLY A 25 -25.54 7.35 -6.02
CA GLY A 25 -26.47 6.47 -6.72
C GLY A 25 -26.23 4.98 -6.47
N VAL A 26 -25.71 4.62 -5.29
CA VAL A 26 -25.44 3.22 -4.91
C VAL A 26 -26.28 2.82 -3.71
N VAL A 27 -26.36 1.51 -3.43
CA VAL A 27 -27.01 1.00 -2.22
C VAL A 27 -26.09 1.21 -1.01
N ALA A 28 -26.65 1.58 0.14
CA ALA A 28 -25.91 1.82 1.38
C ALA A 28 -25.03 0.63 1.80
N TYR A 29 -25.48 -0.60 1.55
CA TYR A 29 -24.70 -1.81 1.82
C TYR A 29 -23.38 -1.85 1.02
N ASP A 30 -23.42 -1.54 -0.28
CA ASP A 30 -22.24 -1.54 -1.14
C ASP A 30 -21.26 -0.44 -0.76
N LEU A 31 -21.80 0.74 -0.40
CA LEU A 31 -20.97 1.84 0.07
C LEU A 31 -20.29 1.50 1.39
N ARG A 32 -20.99 0.86 2.33
CA ARG A 32 -20.41 0.41 3.61
C ARG A 32 -19.24 -0.53 3.38
N LEU A 33 -19.38 -1.51 2.47
CA LEU A 33 -18.30 -2.43 2.12
C LEU A 33 -17.09 -1.70 1.53
N ARG A 34 -17.33 -0.67 0.70
CA ARG A 34 -16.26 0.16 0.12
C ARG A 34 -15.51 0.97 1.19
N LEU A 35 -16.22 1.53 2.16
CA LEU A 35 -15.67 2.45 3.16
C LEU A 35 -15.09 1.75 4.40
N ALA A 36 -15.25 0.43 4.53
CA ALA A 36 -14.76 -0.36 5.67
C ALA A 36 -13.22 -0.47 5.76
N GLY A 37 -12.48 -0.10 4.71
CA GLY A 37 -11.02 -0.29 4.57
C GLY A 37 -10.12 0.66 5.40
N GLY A 38 -10.71 1.41 6.33
CA GLY A 38 -9.99 2.38 7.16
C GLY A 38 -9.62 3.68 6.45
N LEU A 39 -9.19 4.68 7.22
CA LEU A 39 -8.92 6.03 6.71
C LEU A 39 -7.51 6.12 6.09
N PRO A 40 -7.32 6.84 4.97
CA PRO A 40 -8.35 7.53 4.20
C PRO A 40 -9.24 6.54 3.44
N ALA A 41 -10.56 6.69 3.51
CA ALA A 41 -11.50 5.80 2.83
C ALA A 41 -11.83 6.37 1.44
N PHE A 42 -11.65 5.59 0.38
CA PHE A 42 -11.94 6.07 -0.98
C PHE A 42 -13.45 6.10 -1.22
N PHE A 43 -13.98 7.31 -1.32
CA PHE A 43 -15.39 7.55 -1.48
C PHE A 43 -15.84 7.28 -2.92
N VAL A 44 -15.17 7.93 -3.87
CA VAL A 44 -15.45 7.80 -5.30
C VAL A 44 -14.20 8.09 -6.12
N ARG A 45 -14.12 7.49 -7.32
CA ARG A 45 -13.19 7.89 -8.37
C ARG A 45 -14.01 8.44 -9.53
N VAL A 46 -13.73 9.65 -10.00
CA VAL A 46 -14.43 10.33 -11.10
C VAL A 46 -13.44 10.90 -12.11
N LYS A 47 -13.85 11.10 -13.37
CA LYS A 47 -12.95 11.67 -14.38
C LYS A 47 -12.82 13.18 -14.24
N ASP A 48 -13.93 13.87 -13.97
CA ASP A 48 -14.00 15.32 -13.89
C ASP A 48 -13.58 15.86 -12.52
N GLY A 49 -12.68 16.84 -12.51
CA GLY A 49 -12.22 17.52 -11.30
C GLY A 49 -13.31 18.37 -10.65
N THR A 50 -14.26 18.91 -11.44
CA THR A 50 -15.39 19.68 -10.92
C THR A 50 -16.36 18.78 -10.15
N GLU A 51 -16.66 17.61 -10.70
CA GLU A 51 -17.42 16.56 -10.01
C GLU A 51 -16.73 16.14 -8.70
N ALA A 52 -15.41 15.91 -8.73
CA ALA A 52 -14.62 15.55 -7.54
C ALA A 52 -14.71 16.63 -6.45
N ALA A 53 -14.56 17.91 -6.82
CA ALA A 53 -14.71 19.04 -5.91
C ALA A 53 -16.12 19.13 -5.31
N GLY A 54 -17.15 18.81 -6.11
CA GLY A 54 -18.53 18.71 -5.64
C GLY A 54 -18.72 17.67 -4.54
N HIS A 55 -18.08 16.49 -4.67
CA HIS A 55 -18.09 15.48 -3.62
C HIS A 55 -17.33 15.90 -2.36
N VAL A 56 -16.17 16.56 -2.51
CA VAL A 56 -15.42 17.09 -1.35
C VAL A 56 -16.27 18.11 -0.59
N LYS A 57 -16.90 19.06 -1.30
CA LYS A 57 -17.78 20.07 -0.68
C LYS A 57 -18.95 19.42 0.05
N PHE A 58 -19.58 18.41 -0.58
CA PHE A 58 -20.66 17.65 0.04
C PHE A 58 -20.23 16.98 1.35
N LEU A 59 -19.10 16.28 1.35
CA LEU A 59 -18.57 15.61 2.54
C LEU A 59 -18.21 16.61 3.66
N ARG A 60 -17.53 17.72 3.32
CA ARG A 60 -17.14 18.76 4.27
C ARG A 60 -18.34 19.47 4.89
N ALA A 61 -19.39 19.74 4.11
CA ALA A 61 -20.63 20.34 4.61
C ALA A 61 -21.32 19.48 5.69
N ARG A 62 -21.03 18.18 5.69
CA ARG A 62 -21.54 17.20 6.67
C ARG A 62 -20.57 16.94 7.83
N GLY A 63 -19.47 17.69 7.90
CA GLY A 63 -18.51 17.64 9.01
C GLY A 63 -17.39 16.60 8.85
N HIS A 64 -17.32 15.91 7.71
CA HIS A 64 -16.23 14.98 7.41
C HIS A 64 -14.99 15.72 6.94
N GLY A 65 -13.82 15.20 7.32
CA GLY A 65 -12.57 15.54 6.66
C GLY A 65 -12.52 14.87 5.29
N ALA A 66 -12.40 15.65 4.23
CA ALA A 66 -12.37 15.12 2.86
C ALA A 66 -11.39 15.88 1.98
N VAL A 67 -10.72 15.15 1.11
CA VAL A 67 -9.78 15.68 0.11
C VAL A 67 -9.98 14.99 -1.22
N ALA A 68 -9.50 15.61 -2.29
CA ALA A 68 -9.42 14.99 -3.61
C ALA A 68 -8.06 15.25 -4.24
N CYS A 69 -7.60 14.32 -5.07
CA CYS A 69 -6.44 14.53 -5.94
C CYS A 69 -6.68 13.89 -7.30
N ASP A 70 -5.95 14.34 -8.32
CA ASP A 70 -5.79 13.54 -9.51
C ASP A 70 -4.85 12.36 -9.16
N ALA A 71 -5.24 11.14 -9.48
CA ALA A 71 -4.40 9.97 -9.29
C ALA A 71 -3.11 10.05 -10.13
N GLU A 72 -3.14 10.77 -11.25
CA GLU A 72 -1.99 10.92 -12.15
C GLU A 72 -0.90 11.84 -11.59
N VAL A 73 -1.21 12.66 -10.58
CA VAL A 73 -0.21 13.50 -9.89
C VAL A 73 0.40 12.81 -8.68
N VAL A 74 -0.09 11.61 -8.32
CA VAL A 74 0.48 10.84 -7.22
C VAL A 74 1.77 10.20 -7.71
N PRO A 75 2.93 10.54 -7.10
CA PRO A 75 4.22 10.06 -7.59
C PRO A 75 4.31 8.54 -7.53
N GLY A 76 4.76 7.95 -8.63
CA GLY A 76 4.97 6.52 -8.74
C GLY A 76 6.24 6.07 -8.02
N PRO A 77 6.47 4.75 -7.86
CA PRO A 77 7.70 4.21 -7.30
C PRO A 77 9.00 4.71 -7.96
N GLU A 78 8.93 5.09 -9.24
CA GLU A 78 10.02 5.64 -10.04
C GLU A 78 10.41 7.08 -9.66
N ASP A 79 9.47 7.86 -9.15
CA ASP A 79 9.67 9.25 -8.73
C ASP A 79 10.18 9.33 -7.29
N GLN A 80 9.99 8.26 -6.52
CA GLN A 80 10.34 8.19 -5.10
C GLN A 80 11.86 8.18 -4.89
N LEU A 81 12.31 8.98 -3.92
CA LEU A 81 13.66 8.84 -3.39
C LEU A 81 13.70 7.65 -2.43
N VAL A 82 14.40 6.57 -2.79
CA VAL A 82 14.53 5.37 -1.94
C VAL A 82 15.97 5.25 -1.43
N PRO A 83 16.27 5.61 -0.16
CA PRO A 83 17.61 5.48 0.40
C PRO A 83 18.07 4.02 0.47
N VAL A 84 19.35 3.80 0.17
CA VAL A 84 20.07 2.54 0.37
C VAL A 84 21.09 2.70 1.48
N ASP A 85 21.85 3.80 1.45
CA ASP A 85 22.79 4.19 2.49
C ASP A 85 22.39 5.57 3.00
N PHE A 86 22.65 5.83 4.28
CA PHE A 86 22.22 7.07 4.92
C PHE A 86 23.10 7.49 6.09
N GLU A 87 23.10 8.78 6.35
CA GLU A 87 23.67 9.42 7.52
C GLU A 87 22.61 10.37 8.11
N LEU A 88 22.41 10.28 9.43
CA LEU A 88 21.47 11.11 10.17
C LEU A 88 22.25 12.11 11.01
N THR A 89 22.19 13.39 10.62
CA THR A 89 22.73 14.50 11.42
C THR A 89 21.59 15.31 12.03
N ALA A 90 21.91 16.22 12.95
CA ALA A 90 20.92 17.10 13.56
C ALA A 90 20.20 18.03 12.55
N THR A 91 20.85 18.33 11.41
CA THR A 91 20.36 19.33 10.45
C THR A 91 20.00 18.75 9.09
N ALA A 92 20.55 17.60 8.72
CA ALA A 92 20.34 16.99 7.41
C ALA A 92 20.36 15.46 7.45
N LEU A 93 19.59 14.88 6.53
CA LEU A 93 19.63 13.47 6.16
C LEU A 93 20.38 13.38 4.84
N ARG A 94 21.44 12.57 4.78
CA ARG A 94 22.28 12.44 3.57
C ARG A 94 22.46 10.98 3.23
N GLY A 95 22.81 10.68 1.98
CA GLY A 95 23.05 9.29 1.61
C GLY A 95 23.07 9.03 0.12
N VAL A 96 22.84 7.77 -0.24
CA VAL A 96 22.75 7.29 -1.62
C VAL A 96 21.43 6.55 -1.79
N CYS A 97 20.72 6.81 -2.88
CA CYS A 97 19.48 6.11 -3.21
C CYS A 97 19.71 4.89 -4.12
N THR A 98 18.65 4.11 -4.36
CA THR A 98 18.68 2.92 -5.23
C THR A 98 19.12 3.22 -6.67
N GLN A 99 18.95 4.46 -7.14
CA GLN A 99 19.42 4.93 -8.45
C GLN A 99 20.91 5.31 -8.45
N GLY A 100 21.64 5.10 -7.34
CA GLY A 100 23.06 5.48 -7.19
C GLY A 100 23.28 6.99 -7.03
N ARG A 101 22.22 7.79 -6.95
CA ARG A 101 22.31 9.25 -6.78
C ARG A 101 22.50 9.59 -5.31
N ARG A 102 23.38 10.56 -5.03
CA ARG A 102 23.50 11.14 -3.69
C ARG A 102 22.32 12.05 -3.41
N PHE A 103 21.86 12.07 -2.16
CA PHE A 103 20.82 12.97 -1.70
C PHE A 103 21.25 13.70 -0.42
N GLU A 104 20.68 14.88 -0.23
CA GLU A 104 20.76 15.64 1.00
C GLU A 104 19.41 16.33 1.24
N LEU A 105 18.78 16.03 2.37
CA LEU A 105 17.47 16.54 2.77
C LEU A 105 17.60 17.30 4.09
N PRO A 106 17.35 18.62 4.13
CA PRO A 106 17.37 19.37 5.37
C PRO A 106 16.25 18.90 6.30
N VAL A 107 16.60 18.58 7.56
CA VAL A 107 15.64 18.08 8.57
C VAL A 107 14.50 19.08 8.78
N ALA A 108 14.80 20.37 8.71
CA ALA A 108 13.82 21.46 8.87
C ALA A 108 12.70 21.46 7.79
N THR A 109 12.90 20.77 6.66
CA THR A 109 11.92 20.70 5.59
C THR A 109 10.97 19.51 5.73
N ILE A 110 11.26 18.57 6.64
CA ILE A 110 10.43 17.39 6.86
C ILE A 110 9.14 17.83 7.54
N PHE A 111 8.00 17.57 6.88
CA PHE A 111 6.71 17.98 7.40
C PHE A 111 5.73 16.81 7.62
N ALA A 112 6.02 15.61 7.10
CA ALA A 112 5.23 14.42 7.44
C ALA A 112 6.06 13.11 7.42
N LEU A 113 5.76 12.21 8.35
CA LEU A 113 6.26 10.84 8.45
C LEU A 113 5.10 9.87 8.60
N LEU A 114 4.86 9.06 7.58
CA LEU A 114 3.80 8.05 7.57
C LEU A 114 4.41 6.66 7.62
N HIS A 115 4.03 5.86 8.62
CA HIS A 115 4.45 4.48 8.70
C HIS A 115 3.45 3.60 7.96
N VAL A 116 3.99 2.72 7.12
CA VAL A 116 3.24 1.93 6.15
C VAL A 116 3.67 0.47 6.21
N ALA A 117 2.71 -0.44 6.13
CA ALA A 117 2.96 -1.86 5.91
C ALA A 117 2.69 -2.21 4.44
N CYS A 118 3.75 -2.53 3.71
CA CYS A 118 3.63 -3.08 2.37
C CYS A 118 3.50 -4.60 2.47
N VAL A 119 2.49 -5.16 1.82
CA VAL A 119 2.25 -6.60 1.76
C VAL A 119 2.34 -7.01 0.30
N THR A 120 3.23 -7.95 0.01
CA THR A 120 3.37 -8.56 -1.31
C THR A 120 3.01 -10.03 -1.21
N GLY A 121 2.00 -10.45 -1.96
CA GLY A 121 1.60 -11.83 -2.08
C GLY A 121 2.07 -12.44 -3.39
N ALA A 122 2.42 -13.71 -3.39
CA ALA A 122 2.58 -14.50 -4.61
C ALA A 122 1.83 -15.83 -4.45
N GLU A 123 0.88 -16.10 -5.35
CA GLU A 123 0.21 -17.40 -5.48
C GLU A 123 0.73 -18.08 -6.75
N GLN A 124 1.35 -19.24 -6.59
CA GLN A 124 1.77 -20.12 -7.68
C GLN A 124 0.84 -21.34 -7.70
N THR A 125 0.10 -21.49 -8.79
CA THR A 125 -0.71 -22.69 -9.06
C THR A 125 -0.01 -23.54 -10.10
N VAL A 126 0.47 -24.73 -9.70
CA VAL A 126 1.07 -25.73 -10.59
C VAL A 126 0.09 -26.89 -10.77
N THR A 127 -0.35 -27.13 -12.00
CA THR A 127 -1.18 -28.29 -12.33
C THR A 127 -0.31 -29.42 -12.88
N THR A 128 0.04 -30.37 -12.02
CA THR A 128 0.83 -31.55 -12.38
C THR A 128 -0.10 -32.68 -12.84
N LYS A 129 0.10 -33.17 -14.06
CA LYS A 129 -0.65 -34.31 -14.61
C LYS A 129 0.01 -35.61 -14.17
N GLU A 130 -0.50 -36.26 -13.13
CA GLU A 130 -0.06 -37.59 -12.71
C GLU A 130 -0.89 -38.67 -13.44
N LYS A 131 -0.24 -39.70 -13.98
CA LYS A 131 -0.93 -40.89 -14.52
C LYS A 131 -0.92 -41.97 -13.44
N LYS A 132 -2.09 -42.35 -12.92
CA LYS A 132 -2.21 -43.43 -11.93
C LYS A 132 -2.72 -44.70 -12.60
N PHE A 133 -2.13 -45.83 -12.22
CA PHE A 133 -2.52 -47.16 -12.67
C PHE A 133 -3.82 -47.58 -11.97
N SER A 134 -4.88 -47.92 -12.71
CA SER A 134 -6.13 -48.40 -12.11
C SER A 134 -6.28 -49.91 -12.31
N LEU A 135 -5.79 -50.69 -11.34
CA LEU A 135 -5.91 -52.16 -11.32
C LEU A 135 -7.35 -52.64 -11.49
N GLY A 136 -8.32 -52.05 -10.79
CA GLY A 136 -9.73 -52.47 -10.86
C GLY A 136 -10.39 -52.28 -12.23
N ARG A 137 -9.91 -51.34 -13.06
CA ARG A 137 -10.45 -51.12 -14.41
C ARG A 137 -9.83 -52.06 -15.45
N ALA A 138 -8.59 -52.50 -15.23
CA ALA A 138 -7.89 -53.42 -16.12
C ALA A 138 -8.49 -54.84 -16.12
N VAL A 139 -9.06 -55.26 -14.98
CA VAL A 139 -9.77 -56.54 -14.85
C VAL A 139 -11.13 -56.49 -15.56
N ALA A 140 -11.85 -55.36 -15.46
CA ALA A 140 -13.19 -55.21 -16.05
C ALA A 140 -13.20 -55.06 -17.58
N THR A 141 -12.08 -54.67 -18.21
CA THR A 141 -11.97 -54.43 -19.67
C THR A 141 -11.16 -55.49 -20.41
N GLY A 142 -11.04 -56.70 -19.85
CA GLY A 142 -10.40 -57.84 -20.54
C GLY A 142 -8.91 -57.65 -20.83
N GLY A 143 -8.16 -56.95 -19.97
CA GLY A 143 -6.70 -56.78 -20.11
C GLY A 143 -6.24 -55.53 -20.84
N MET A 144 -7.15 -54.66 -21.30
CA MET A 144 -6.77 -53.38 -21.92
C MET A 144 -6.49 -52.30 -20.85
N MET A 145 -5.22 -51.90 -20.70
CA MET A 145 -4.77 -50.92 -19.69
C MET A 145 -5.32 -49.52 -19.95
N MET A 146 -6.46 -49.16 -19.35
CA MET A 146 -6.91 -47.78 -19.30
C MET A 146 -6.13 -47.00 -18.24
N ARG A 147 -5.15 -46.18 -18.66
CA ARG A 147 -4.43 -45.23 -17.77
C ARG A 147 -5.37 -44.11 -17.33
N LYS A 148 -5.57 -43.92 -16.01
CA LYS A 148 -6.31 -42.77 -15.48
C LYS A 148 -5.37 -41.57 -15.37
N LYS A 149 -5.71 -40.50 -16.07
CA LYS A 149 -5.07 -39.18 -15.93
C LYS A 149 -5.67 -38.49 -14.69
N VAL A 150 -4.82 -38.05 -13.77
CA VAL A 150 -5.20 -37.31 -12.57
C VAL A 150 -4.48 -35.97 -12.62
N ASP A 151 -5.24 -34.88 -12.67
CA ASP A 151 -4.70 -33.54 -12.60
C ASP A 151 -4.56 -33.17 -11.12
N ARG A 152 -3.32 -33.01 -10.63
CA ARG A 152 -3.00 -32.55 -9.27
C ARG A 152 -2.73 -31.05 -9.32
N VAL A 153 -3.60 -30.27 -8.70
CA VAL A 153 -3.41 -28.83 -8.56
C VAL A 153 -2.68 -28.57 -7.25
N THR A 154 -1.43 -28.13 -7.31
CA THR A 154 -0.68 -27.64 -6.15
C THR A 154 -0.77 -26.12 -6.14
N LYS A 155 -1.27 -25.56 -5.05
CA LYS A 155 -1.26 -24.12 -4.79
C LYS A 155 -0.22 -23.81 -3.72
N THR A 156 0.74 -22.97 -4.04
CA THR A 156 1.71 -22.42 -3.08
C THR A 156 1.45 -20.93 -2.97
N ALA A 157 1.23 -20.43 -1.76
CA ALA A 157 1.05 -19.01 -1.49
C ALA A 157 2.15 -18.53 -0.54
N THR A 158 2.79 -17.42 -0.87
CA THR A 158 3.74 -16.70 -0.02
C THR A 158 3.24 -15.28 0.20
N GLU A 159 3.26 -14.80 1.44
CA GLU A 159 2.95 -13.42 1.81
C GLU A 159 4.19 -12.85 2.50
N ASP A 160 4.78 -11.83 1.90
CA ASP A 160 5.89 -11.07 2.47
C ASP A 160 5.37 -9.71 2.94
N GLN A 161 5.74 -9.32 4.15
CA GLN A 161 5.40 -8.03 4.72
C GLN A 161 6.67 -7.21 4.98
N GLU A 162 6.68 -5.98 4.49
CA GLU A 162 7.77 -5.02 4.68
C GLU A 162 7.24 -3.75 5.34
N ARG A 163 8.00 -3.20 6.30
CA ARG A 163 7.70 -1.88 6.87
C ARG A 163 8.38 -0.78 6.06
N MET A 164 7.65 0.31 5.88
CA MET A 164 8.12 1.48 5.16
C MET A 164 7.79 2.77 5.93
N ILE A 165 8.62 3.80 5.77
CA ILE A 165 8.32 5.16 6.22
C ILE A 165 8.29 6.05 4.98
N TYR A 166 7.15 6.68 4.74
CA TYR A 166 6.96 7.70 3.72
C TYR A 166 7.23 9.04 4.38
N MET A 167 8.34 9.66 3.98
CA MET A 167 8.76 10.95 4.50
C MET A 167 8.53 12.02 3.43
N PHE A 168 7.67 12.98 3.74
CA PHE A 168 7.42 14.14 2.88
C PHE A 168 8.21 15.34 3.39
N TYR A 169 8.80 16.07 2.46
CA TYR A 169 9.74 17.15 2.74
C TYR A 169 9.61 18.27 1.70
N GLY A 170 9.89 19.50 2.13
CA GLY A 170 9.84 20.68 1.26
C GLY A 170 8.47 20.87 0.63
N SER A 171 8.47 21.23 -0.65
CA SER A 171 7.26 21.36 -1.48
C SER A 171 7.10 20.21 -2.48
N ASP A 172 7.92 19.17 -2.38
CA ASP A 172 7.88 18.04 -3.29
C ASP A 172 6.68 17.13 -2.96
N THR A 173 5.99 16.66 -4.00
CA THR A 173 4.94 15.66 -3.86
C THR A 173 5.52 14.26 -3.73
N ALA A 174 6.74 14.02 -4.25
CA ALA A 174 7.42 12.73 -4.21
C ALA A 174 8.05 12.48 -2.83
N PRO A 175 7.61 11.43 -2.11
CA PRO A 175 8.16 11.13 -0.80
C PRO A 175 9.55 10.50 -0.91
N CYS A 176 10.34 10.69 0.14
CA CYS A 176 11.47 9.83 0.44
C CYS A 176 10.94 8.57 1.17
N VAL A 177 11.08 7.41 0.55
CA VAL A 177 10.52 6.15 1.05
C VAL A 177 11.63 5.27 1.63
N TRP A 178 11.63 5.15 2.95
CA TRP A 178 12.57 4.31 3.71
C TRP A 178 12.01 2.90 3.80
N LYS A 179 12.68 1.92 3.20
CA LYS A 179 12.21 0.53 3.09
C LYS A 179 13.06 -0.41 3.97
N GLU A 180 12.41 -1.15 4.87
CA GLU A 180 13.08 -2.02 5.85
C GLU A 180 14.09 -2.99 5.22
N LEU A 181 13.80 -3.55 4.05
CA LEU A 181 14.66 -4.55 3.39
C LEU A 181 15.67 -3.95 2.41
N THR A 182 15.60 -2.64 2.14
CA THR A 182 16.51 -1.95 1.21
C THR A 182 17.69 -1.26 1.90
N LEU A 183 17.50 -0.85 3.16
CA LEU A 183 18.46 -0.02 3.88
C LEU A 183 19.69 -0.81 4.35
N ARG A 184 20.85 -0.16 4.23
CA ARG A 184 22.10 -0.52 4.90
C ARG A 184 22.11 0.11 6.28
N TRP A 185 22.28 -0.72 7.29
CA TRP A 185 22.08 -0.31 8.69
C TRP A 185 23.31 0.31 9.34
N GLU A 186 24.43 0.38 8.62
CA GLU A 186 25.64 1.10 9.00
C GLU A 186 25.35 2.57 9.34
N GLY A 187 24.37 3.19 8.68
CA GLY A 187 23.91 4.56 8.95
C GLY A 187 23.35 4.81 10.36
N LEU A 188 23.08 3.77 11.14
CA LEU A 188 22.69 3.90 12.55
C LEU A 188 23.89 4.03 13.50
N GLY A 189 25.11 3.72 13.04
CA GLY A 189 26.33 3.71 13.85
C GLY A 189 26.20 2.79 15.07
N ASP A 190 26.63 3.28 16.23
CA ASP A 190 26.63 2.53 17.50
C ASP A 190 25.23 2.18 18.01
N GLN A 191 24.18 2.78 17.45
CA GLN A 191 22.79 2.47 17.79
C GLN A 191 22.18 1.36 16.94
N ARG A 192 22.97 0.76 16.04
CA ARG A 192 22.56 -0.41 15.26
C ARG A 192 22.23 -1.58 16.19
N GLN A 193 21.04 -2.13 16.00
CA GLN A 193 20.47 -3.28 16.68
C GLN A 193 20.78 -4.58 15.91
N LEU A 194 20.49 -5.71 16.57
CA LEU A 194 20.78 -7.05 16.05
C LEU A 194 19.88 -7.45 14.87
N THR A 195 18.65 -6.94 14.83
CA THR A 195 17.67 -7.32 13.80
C THR A 195 17.28 -6.14 12.92
N THR A 196 16.96 -6.43 11.65
CA THR A 196 16.43 -5.43 10.69
C THR A 196 15.21 -4.70 11.24
N THR A 197 14.31 -5.41 11.91
CA THR A 197 13.11 -4.82 12.52
C THR A 197 13.43 -3.86 13.66
N GLU A 198 14.36 -4.19 14.54
CA GLU A 198 14.78 -3.27 15.61
C GLU A 198 15.54 -2.08 15.06
N ASN A 199 16.34 -2.28 14.01
CA ASN A 199 17.01 -1.20 13.27
C ASN A 199 16.00 -0.23 12.66
N PHE A 200 14.96 -0.75 12.00
CA PHE A 200 13.90 0.06 11.41
C PHE A 200 13.11 0.84 12.48
N LYS A 201 12.82 0.22 13.63
CA LYS A 201 12.19 0.90 14.78
C LYS A 201 13.08 2.01 15.34
N THR A 202 14.39 1.77 15.41
CA THR A 202 15.38 2.77 15.86
C THR A 202 15.44 3.94 14.89
N LEU A 203 15.48 3.68 13.58
CA LEU A 203 15.42 4.71 12.53
C LEU A 203 14.14 5.55 12.66
N ALA A 204 12.97 4.91 12.80
CA ALA A 204 11.70 5.60 12.99
C ALA A 204 11.74 6.56 14.20
N GLY A 205 12.28 6.10 15.34
CA GLY A 205 12.46 6.91 16.53
C GLY A 205 13.40 8.10 16.32
N LYS A 206 14.52 7.89 15.61
CA LYS A 206 15.45 8.98 15.25
C LYS A 206 14.80 10.01 14.35
N LEU A 207 14.14 9.61 13.26
CA LEU A 207 13.47 10.53 12.34
C LEU A 207 12.41 11.37 13.06
N ARG A 208 11.64 10.76 13.98
CA ARG A 208 10.68 11.49 14.81
C ARG A 208 11.33 12.49 15.78
N THR A 209 12.49 12.14 16.33
CA THR A 209 13.25 13.02 17.22
C THR A 209 13.85 14.19 16.44
N LEU A 210 14.34 13.95 15.22
CA LEU A 210 14.89 14.98 14.33
C LEU A 210 13.81 15.94 13.81
N ALA A 211 12.62 15.42 13.49
CA ALA A 211 11.50 16.20 12.97
C ALA A 211 10.30 16.20 13.94
N PRO A 212 10.41 16.85 15.12
CA PRO A 212 9.37 16.80 16.14
C PRO A 212 8.09 17.52 15.72
N LYS A 213 8.17 18.47 14.78
CA LYS A 213 7.03 19.22 14.24
C LYS A 213 6.35 18.53 13.05
N ALA A 214 6.95 17.48 12.50
CA ALA A 214 6.34 16.76 11.38
C ALA A 214 5.03 16.09 11.81
N PHE A 215 4.08 15.99 10.89
CA PHE A 215 2.90 15.18 11.06
C PHE A 215 3.27 13.69 11.09
N HIS A 216 2.91 12.98 12.17
CA HIS A 216 3.19 11.55 12.31
C HIS A 216 1.90 10.75 12.23
N ASP A 217 1.84 9.77 11.32
CA ASP A 217 0.70 8.86 11.21
C ASP A 217 1.16 7.40 11.07
N GLN A 218 0.37 6.49 11.63
CA GLN A 218 0.64 5.04 11.64
C GLN A 218 -0.59 4.23 11.21
N ARG A 219 -1.67 4.85 10.73
CA ARG A 219 -2.91 4.14 10.36
C ARG A 219 -2.68 3.14 9.22
N LEU A 220 -1.74 3.42 8.33
CA LEU A 220 -1.33 2.55 7.21
C LEU A 220 -0.46 1.36 7.65
N LEU A 221 -0.01 1.28 8.91
CA LEU A 221 0.56 0.05 9.46
C LEU A 221 -0.52 -0.96 9.87
N LYS A 222 -1.66 -0.47 10.35
CA LYS A 222 -2.69 -1.30 11.01
C LYS A 222 -3.79 -1.75 10.05
N GLN A 223 -4.04 -0.98 9.00
CA GLN A 223 -5.15 -1.21 8.07
C GLN A 223 -4.63 -1.87 6.80
N LYS A 224 -4.92 -3.18 6.62
CA LYS A 224 -4.60 -3.88 5.37
C LYS A 224 -5.41 -3.25 4.22
N ARG A 225 -4.73 -2.56 3.31
CA ARG A 225 -5.31 -2.07 2.05
C ARG A 225 -5.48 -3.22 1.07
N ARG A 226 -6.48 -3.10 0.19
CA ARG A 226 -6.70 -4.07 -0.89
C ARG A 226 -5.46 -4.10 -1.78
N ALA A 227 -4.90 -5.29 -1.98
CA ALA A 227 -3.79 -5.46 -2.89
C ALA A 227 -4.28 -5.47 -4.33
N ASP A 228 -3.56 -4.78 -5.21
CA ASP A 228 -3.73 -4.90 -6.65
C ASP A 228 -3.27 -6.27 -7.10
N ILE A 229 -3.97 -6.84 -8.08
CA ILE A 229 -3.68 -8.18 -8.62
C ILE A 229 -2.97 -8.01 -9.96
N SER A 230 -1.69 -8.37 -10.00
CA SER A 230 -0.94 -8.55 -11.24
C SER A 230 -0.89 -10.04 -11.60
N VAL A 231 -1.33 -10.37 -12.83
CA VAL A 231 -1.28 -11.74 -13.33
C VAL A 231 -0.06 -11.87 -14.23
N PHE A 232 0.92 -12.66 -13.81
CA PHE A 232 2.04 -13.03 -14.67
C PHE A 232 1.66 -14.30 -15.43
N ALA A 233 1.70 -14.21 -16.77
CA ALA A 233 1.39 -15.31 -17.65
C ALA A 233 2.40 -16.46 -17.45
N GLY A 234 1.89 -17.64 -17.09
CA GLY A 234 2.56 -18.92 -17.31
C GLY A 234 1.74 -19.70 -18.33
N GLY A 235 2.39 -20.54 -19.14
CA GLY A 235 1.68 -21.44 -20.06
C GLY A 235 0.66 -22.31 -19.32
N GLY A 236 -0.30 -22.93 -20.02
CA GLY A 236 -1.53 -23.53 -19.45
C GLY A 236 -1.41 -24.61 -18.34
N LYS A 237 -0.23 -24.84 -17.76
CA LYS A 237 0.02 -25.69 -16.58
C LYS A 237 0.48 -24.92 -15.33
N GLU A 238 0.84 -23.64 -15.46
CA GLU A 238 1.38 -22.85 -14.36
C GLU A 238 0.78 -21.44 -14.39
N ARG A 239 0.17 -21.01 -13.28
CA ARG A 239 -0.37 -19.66 -13.12
C ARG A 239 0.30 -19.02 -11.91
N ARG A 240 0.96 -17.88 -12.12
CA ARG A 240 1.54 -17.07 -11.03
C ARG A 240 0.77 -15.76 -10.92
N ILE A 241 0.19 -15.53 -9.74
CA ILE A 241 -0.50 -14.28 -9.40
C ILE A 241 0.39 -13.59 -8.39
N GLN A 242 0.74 -12.33 -8.64
CA GLN A 242 1.43 -11.50 -7.66
C GLN A 242 0.50 -10.37 -7.25
N THR A 243 0.35 -10.17 -5.95
CA THR A 243 -0.45 -9.09 -5.39
C THR A 243 0.44 -8.13 -4.61
N SER A 244 0.16 -6.83 -4.68
CA SER A 244 0.84 -5.83 -3.86
C SER A 244 -0.10 -4.69 -3.51
N ASN A 245 0.01 -4.15 -2.31
CA ASN A 245 -0.73 -2.96 -1.88
C ASN A 245 0.08 -1.66 -2.00
N ALA A 246 1.24 -1.68 -2.68
CA ALA A 246 2.14 -0.53 -2.77
C ALA A 246 1.46 0.71 -3.38
N GLY A 247 0.85 0.59 -4.56
CA GLY A 247 0.19 1.72 -5.23
C GLY A 247 -0.99 2.30 -4.42
N GLU A 248 -1.77 1.44 -3.77
CA GLU A 248 -2.85 1.88 -2.88
C GLU A 248 -2.31 2.55 -1.61
N ASN A 249 -1.13 2.15 -1.13
CA ASN A 249 -0.42 2.83 -0.04
C ASN A 249 0.16 4.19 -0.47
N ASP A 250 0.71 4.31 -1.68
CA ASP A 250 1.22 5.57 -2.24
C ASP A 250 0.09 6.62 -2.26
N LEU A 251 -1.05 6.25 -2.86
CA LEU A 251 -2.25 7.08 -2.93
C LEU A 251 -2.78 7.44 -1.53
N ALA A 252 -2.88 6.48 -0.63
CA ALA A 252 -3.37 6.72 0.72
C ALA A 252 -2.44 7.65 1.53
N ALA A 253 -1.13 7.48 1.41
CA ALA A 253 -0.14 8.34 2.06
C ALA A 253 -0.25 9.77 1.53
N PHE A 254 -0.32 9.94 0.21
CA PHE A 254 -0.50 11.23 -0.42
C PHE A 254 -1.78 11.94 0.05
N LEU A 255 -2.91 11.24 0.08
CA LEU A 255 -4.20 11.79 0.54
C LEU A 255 -4.18 12.18 2.02
N LEU A 256 -3.48 11.44 2.88
CA LEU A 256 -3.34 11.79 4.29
C LEU A 256 -2.51 13.06 4.50
N VAL A 257 -1.40 13.19 3.76
CA VAL A 257 -0.57 14.39 3.82
C VAL A 257 -1.32 15.60 3.28
N ARG A 258 -2.05 15.43 2.18
CA ARG A 258 -2.95 16.46 1.66
C ARG A 258 -4.03 16.83 2.67
N GLY A 259 -4.61 15.84 3.33
CA GLY A 259 -5.55 16.03 4.44
C GLY A 259 -4.94 16.85 5.58
N HIS A 260 -3.69 16.59 5.96
CA HIS A 260 -2.98 17.37 6.97
C HIS A 260 -2.82 18.82 6.56
N VAL A 261 -2.29 19.06 5.35
CA VAL A 261 -2.03 20.40 4.80
C VAL A 261 -3.33 21.21 4.66
N GLU A 262 -4.43 20.57 4.28
CA GLU A 262 -5.74 21.20 4.12
C GLU A 262 -6.56 21.27 5.42
N GLY A 263 -6.04 20.84 6.56
CA GLY A 263 -6.74 20.85 7.85
C GLY A 263 -7.95 19.92 7.91
N GLN A 264 -7.89 18.78 7.21
CA GLN A 264 -8.97 17.80 7.04
C GLN A 264 -8.72 16.47 7.78
N LEU A 265 -7.82 16.43 8.75
CA LEU A 265 -7.56 15.23 9.56
C LEU A 265 -8.43 15.14 10.82
#